data_AF-A0A495KIN4-F1
#
_entry.id   AF-A0A495KIN4-F1
#
_cell.length_a   1.000
_cell.length_b   1.000
_cell.length_c   1.000
_cell.angle_alpha   90.00
_cell.angle_beta   90.00
_cell.angle_gamma   90.00
#
_symmetry.space_group_name_H-M   'P 1'
#
loop_
_entity.id
_entity.type
_entity.pdbx_description
1 polymer ?
#
loop_
_entity_poly.entity_id
_entity_poly.type
_entity_poly.pdbx_seq_one_letter_code
_entity_poly.pdbx_strand_id
1 'polypeptide(L)'
;MLILITALFAVNFGLAQVGINTSNPLSTLDINGNLSVKTISLTGSGSATLISDGVYISIAPQATDQEFRLPSAVVFPGRVYIIRNIQNSITAKLTSAVGLLFPKGSTVGSTEIYMFEGSKRSIIVISDGANWTYFD
;
A
#
# COMPACT_ATOMS: atom_id res chain seq x y z
N MET A 1 -54.85 5.29 -12.07
CA MET A 1 -53.87 6.38 -12.32
C MET A 1 -52.99 6.68 -11.10
N LEU A 2 -53.55 6.77 -9.88
CA LEU A 2 -52.79 7.03 -8.64
C LEU A 2 -51.72 5.96 -8.31
N ILE A 3 -52.01 4.67 -8.51
CA ILE A 3 -51.09 3.55 -8.25
C ILE A 3 -49.85 3.55 -9.18
N LEU A 4 -50.00 4.04 -10.41
CA LEU A 4 -48.91 4.08 -11.39
C LEU A 4 -47.91 5.20 -11.07
N ILE A 5 -48.39 6.30 -10.49
CA ILE A 5 -47.58 7.45 -10.10
C ILE A 5 -46.76 7.13 -8.83
N THR A 6 -47.33 6.43 -7.85
CA THR A 6 -46.57 5.98 -6.65
C THR A 6 -45.50 4.93 -6.95
N ALA A 7 -45.70 4.06 -7.94
CA ALA A 7 -44.70 3.09 -8.38
C ALA A 7 -43.46 3.76 -9.06
N LEU A 8 -43.66 4.91 -9.72
CA LEU A 8 -42.59 5.64 -10.41
C LEU A 8 -41.65 6.41 -9.47
N PHE A 9 -42.11 6.80 -8.27
CA PHE A 9 -41.30 7.47 -7.25
C PHE A 9 -40.56 6.51 -6.31
N ALA A 10 -40.82 5.20 -6.39
CA ALA A 10 -40.20 4.18 -5.53
C ALA A 10 -38.88 3.60 -6.08
N VAL A 11 -38.40 4.05 -7.25
CA VAL A 11 -37.28 3.42 -7.98
C VAL A 11 -36.00 4.26 -8.08
N ASN A 12 -35.72 5.12 -7.10
CA ASN A 12 -34.40 5.76 -6.99
C ASN A 12 -33.81 5.62 -5.58
N PHE A 13 -33.27 4.44 -5.27
CA PHE A 13 -32.33 4.28 -4.16
C PHE A 13 -30.92 4.56 -4.69
N GLY A 14 -30.43 5.79 -4.50
CA GLY A 14 -29.01 6.09 -4.69
C GLY A 14 -28.19 5.42 -3.57
N LEU A 15 -27.55 4.30 -3.86
CA LEU A 15 -26.70 3.61 -2.90
C LEU A 15 -25.31 4.30 -2.89
N ALA A 16 -24.97 5.03 -1.82
CA ALA A 16 -23.59 5.49 -1.57
C ALA A 16 -22.73 4.26 -1.21
N GLN A 17 -22.12 3.61 -2.20
CA GLN A 17 -21.34 2.39 -2.02
C GLN A 17 -19.84 2.67 -2.13
N VAL A 18 -19.06 2.25 -1.13
CA VAL A 18 -17.57 2.28 -1.11
C VAL A 18 -16.96 1.10 -1.89
N GLY A 19 -17.71 0.55 -2.84
CA GLY A 19 -17.83 -0.88 -3.11
C GLY A 19 -16.60 -1.78 -2.89
N ILE A 20 -16.63 -2.47 -1.75
CA ILE A 20 -15.68 -3.53 -1.43
C ILE A 20 -16.16 -4.82 -2.10
N ASN A 21 -15.41 -5.25 -3.13
CA ASN A 21 -15.59 -6.49 -3.92
C ASN A 21 -16.94 -6.60 -4.65
N THR A 22 -17.38 -5.54 -5.36
CA THR A 22 -18.76 -5.47 -5.86
C THR A 22 -18.98 -4.59 -7.10
N SER A 23 -20.15 -4.78 -7.72
CA SER A 23 -20.54 -4.35 -9.06
C SER A 23 -21.25 -3.00 -9.10
N ASN A 24 -20.54 -1.93 -8.73
CA ASN A 24 -20.54 -0.61 -9.40
C ASN A 24 -19.97 0.55 -8.54
N PRO A 25 -18.72 0.46 -8.02
CA PRO A 25 -17.99 1.66 -7.63
C PRO A 25 -16.89 2.02 -8.65
N LEU A 26 -16.79 3.31 -8.97
CA LEU A 26 -15.60 3.93 -9.57
C LEU A 26 -15.19 5.16 -8.73
N SER A 27 -15.27 4.96 -7.39
CA SER A 27 -15.19 5.88 -6.22
C SER A 27 -16.58 6.40 -5.77
N THR A 28 -16.95 6.47 -4.49
CA THR A 28 -16.38 7.36 -3.47
C THR A 28 -16.37 6.78 -2.04
N LEU A 29 -15.34 7.17 -1.29
CA LEU A 29 -15.18 7.00 0.16
C LEU A 29 -14.92 8.40 0.74
N ASP A 30 -15.83 8.91 1.57
CA ASP A 30 -15.65 10.14 2.33
C ASP A 30 -15.62 9.80 3.83
N ILE A 31 -14.62 10.33 4.53
CA ILE A 31 -14.43 10.13 5.97
C ILE A 31 -14.44 11.50 6.62
N ASN A 32 -15.56 11.85 7.25
CA ASN A 32 -15.67 13.04 8.07
C ASN A 32 -15.11 12.77 9.48
N GLY A 33 -13.79 12.56 9.53
CA GLY A 33 -13.04 12.13 10.72
C GLY A 33 -11.64 11.62 10.35
N ASN A 34 -11.02 10.85 11.24
CA ASN A 34 -9.70 10.25 10.99
C ASN A 34 -9.82 8.84 10.38
N LEU A 35 -8.97 8.52 9.41
CA LEU A 35 -8.75 7.16 8.95
C LEU A 35 -7.65 6.49 9.76
N SER A 36 -8.01 5.53 10.61
CA SER A 36 -7.06 4.63 11.26
C SER A 36 -6.80 3.43 10.35
N VAL A 37 -5.52 3.16 10.07
CA VAL A 37 -5.10 1.99 9.29
C VAL A 37 -4.34 0.99 10.16
N LYS A 38 -4.30 -0.27 9.75
CA LYS A 38 -3.55 -1.31 10.47
C LYS A 38 -2.06 -0.97 10.50
N THR A 39 -1.51 -0.88 11.70
CA THR A 39 -0.08 -0.65 11.94
C THR A 39 0.57 -1.94 12.45
N ILE A 40 1.76 -2.25 11.94
CA ILE A 40 2.54 -3.40 12.41
C ILE A 40 4.03 -3.01 12.52
N SER A 41 4.77 -3.80 13.29
CA SER A 41 6.23 -3.71 13.39
C SER A 41 6.86 -5.03 12.96
N LEU A 42 7.88 -4.96 12.12
CA LEU A 42 8.63 -6.12 11.63
C LEU A 42 10.09 -6.00 12.05
N THR A 43 10.60 -6.99 12.75
CA THR A 43 12.03 -7.09 13.10
C THR A 43 12.77 -7.84 11.99
N GLY A 44 13.92 -7.33 11.58
CA GLY A 44 14.77 -7.98 10.58
C GLY A 44 15.35 -9.30 11.08
N SER A 45 15.59 -10.24 10.18
CA SER A 45 16.14 -11.57 10.51
C SER A 45 17.34 -11.93 9.60
N GLY A 46 17.94 -13.11 9.80
CA GLY A 46 19.00 -13.61 8.93
C GLY A 46 18.52 -14.02 7.52
N SER A 47 17.21 -14.01 7.28
CA SER A 47 16.58 -14.19 5.97
C SER A 47 15.63 -13.04 5.68
N ALA A 48 15.14 -12.94 4.44
CA ALA A 48 14.18 -11.91 4.05
C ALA A 48 12.94 -11.90 4.95
N THR A 49 12.69 -10.78 5.63
CA THR A 49 11.48 -10.57 6.42
C THR A 49 10.35 -10.15 5.48
N LEU A 50 9.33 -11.00 5.35
CA LEU A 50 8.25 -10.77 4.38
C LEU A 50 7.24 -9.73 4.87
N ILE A 51 6.88 -8.80 3.99
CA ILE A 51 5.76 -7.88 4.16
C ILE A 51 4.54 -8.52 3.52
N SER A 52 3.55 -8.90 4.32
CA SER A 52 2.31 -9.55 3.84
C SER A 52 1.03 -8.99 4.46
N ASP A 53 1.15 -8.04 5.38
CA ASP A 53 0.06 -7.53 6.20
C ASP A 53 0.34 -6.06 6.60
N GLY A 54 -0.68 -5.37 7.11
CA GLY A 54 -0.61 -3.97 7.53
C GLY A 54 -0.73 -2.97 6.38
N VAL A 55 -0.84 -1.69 6.76
CA VAL A 55 -0.76 -0.55 5.84
C VAL A 55 0.40 0.33 6.25
N TYR A 56 0.52 0.68 7.54
CA TYR A 56 1.70 1.34 8.09
C TYR A 56 2.63 0.31 8.73
N ILE A 57 3.88 0.25 8.27
CA ILE A 57 4.83 -0.80 8.64
C ILE A 57 6.09 -0.14 9.18
N SER A 58 6.36 -0.37 10.46
CA SER A 58 7.63 -0.02 11.09
C SER A 58 8.60 -1.19 10.89
N ILE A 59 9.65 -0.99 10.10
CA ILE A 59 10.70 -2.00 9.91
C ILE A 59 11.90 -1.69 10.82
N ALA A 60 12.42 -2.72 11.49
CA ALA A 60 13.49 -2.62 12.46
C ALA A 60 14.64 -3.58 12.11
N PRO A 61 15.54 -3.21 11.19
CA PRO A 61 16.74 -4.00 10.93
C PRO A 61 17.61 -4.12 12.20
N GLN A 62 18.17 -5.29 12.44
CA GLN A 62 19.14 -5.66 13.47
C GLN A 62 20.58 -5.70 12.94
N ALA A 63 20.75 -5.69 11.62
CA ALA A 63 22.05 -5.59 10.95
C ALA A 63 21.90 -4.80 9.64
N THR A 64 23.00 -4.19 9.17
CA THR A 64 23.03 -3.42 7.93
C THR A 64 22.57 -4.26 6.75
N ASP A 65 21.73 -3.66 5.90
CA ASP A 65 21.18 -4.22 4.67
C ASP A 65 20.29 -5.44 4.87
N GLN A 66 19.74 -5.63 6.07
CA GLN A 66 18.72 -6.64 6.30
C GLN A 66 17.50 -6.41 5.41
N GLU A 67 17.06 -7.51 4.79
CA GLU A 67 16.03 -7.50 3.76
C GLU A 67 14.62 -7.53 4.35
N PHE A 68 13.80 -6.57 3.91
CA PHE A 68 12.36 -6.59 4.03
C PHE A 68 11.77 -6.70 2.63
N ARG A 69 10.91 -7.69 2.39
CA ARG A 69 10.49 -8.03 1.02
C ARG A 69 8.99 -7.83 0.82
N LEU A 70 8.65 -6.94 -0.11
CA LEU A 70 7.28 -6.75 -0.61
C LEU A 70 6.78 -8.01 -1.33
N PRO A 71 5.46 -8.25 -1.34
CA PRO A 71 4.90 -9.34 -2.11
C PRO A 71 4.97 -9.04 -3.61
N SER A 72 4.59 -10.01 -4.44
CA SER A 72 4.51 -9.82 -5.90
C SER A 72 3.58 -8.65 -6.26
N ALA A 73 4.09 -7.65 -6.97
CA ALA A 73 3.26 -6.55 -7.49
C ALA A 73 2.16 -7.07 -8.43
N VAL A 74 2.46 -8.11 -9.21
CA VAL A 74 1.54 -8.68 -10.20
C VAL A 74 0.31 -9.31 -9.55
N VAL A 75 0.48 -9.93 -8.38
CA VAL A 75 -0.62 -10.61 -7.67
C VAL A 75 -1.47 -9.63 -6.86
N PHE A 76 -0.94 -8.44 -6.56
CA PHE A 76 -1.57 -7.48 -5.67
C PHE A 76 -1.65 -6.06 -6.26
N PRO A 77 -2.32 -5.87 -7.41
CA PRO A 77 -2.50 -4.54 -8.01
C PRO A 77 -3.22 -3.59 -7.04
N GLY A 78 -2.79 -2.33 -7.00
CA GLY A 78 -3.38 -1.29 -6.15
C GLY A 78 -3.06 -1.41 -4.66
N ARG A 79 -2.26 -2.40 -4.24
CA ARG A 79 -1.85 -2.55 -2.84
C ARG A 79 -0.95 -1.39 -2.42
N VAL A 80 -1.24 -0.81 -1.26
CA VAL A 80 -0.51 0.34 -0.70
C VAL A 80 0.13 -0.04 0.62
N TYR A 81 1.40 0.34 0.78
CA TYR A 81 2.09 0.30 2.07
C TYR A 81 2.78 1.63 2.35
N ILE A 82 2.77 2.05 3.61
CA ILE A 82 3.60 3.11 4.17
C ILE A 82 4.66 2.42 5.02
N ILE A 83 5.92 2.54 4.65
CA ILE A 83 7.01 1.79 5.27
C ILE A 83 8.00 2.78 5.86
N ARG A 84 8.37 2.57 7.13
CA ARG A 84 9.33 3.41 7.84
C ARG A 84 10.42 2.55 8.48
N ASN A 85 11.68 2.86 8.20
CA ASN A 85 12.79 2.36 9.00
C ASN A 85 12.85 3.12 10.32
N ILE A 86 12.58 2.42 11.43
CA ILE A 86 12.57 2.99 12.78
C ILE A 86 13.92 2.93 13.48
N GLN A 87 14.93 2.32 12.87
CA GLN A 87 16.30 2.37 13.37
C GLN A 87 16.97 3.69 12.99
N ASN A 88 17.86 4.18 13.84
CA ASN A 88 18.53 5.48 13.65
C ASN A 88 19.83 5.36 12.86
N SER A 89 20.49 4.20 12.91
CA SER A 89 21.84 4.01 12.35
C SER A 89 21.99 2.75 11.51
N ILE A 90 20.94 1.95 11.36
CA ILE A 90 20.99 0.68 10.63
C ILE A 90 20.18 0.82 9.34
N THR A 91 20.85 0.62 8.20
CA THR A 91 20.22 0.58 6.89
C THR A 91 19.35 -0.67 6.74
N ALA A 92 18.12 -0.48 6.28
CA ALA A 92 17.27 -1.57 5.80
C ALA A 92 17.35 -1.67 4.27
N LYS A 93 17.23 -2.88 3.73
CA LYS A 93 17.09 -3.13 2.30
C LYS A 93 15.65 -3.55 2.01
N LEU A 94 14.93 -2.76 1.21
CA LEU A 94 13.59 -3.11 0.74
C LEU A 94 13.69 -3.72 -0.66
N THR A 95 13.10 -4.90 -0.85
CA THR A 95 13.05 -5.60 -2.13
C THR A 95 11.62 -5.94 -2.51
N SER A 96 11.41 -6.45 -3.73
CA SER A 96 10.14 -7.02 -4.16
C SER A 96 10.32 -8.48 -4.57
N ALA A 97 9.34 -9.32 -4.27
CA ALA A 97 9.34 -10.71 -4.74
C ALA A 97 9.21 -10.80 -6.28
N VAL A 98 8.38 -9.94 -6.88
CA VAL A 98 8.19 -9.82 -8.34
C VAL A 98 7.85 -8.36 -8.66
N GLY A 99 8.37 -7.86 -9.79
CA GLY A 99 8.24 -6.47 -10.20
C GLY A 99 9.37 -5.60 -9.64
N LEU A 100 9.74 -4.56 -10.39
CA LEU A 100 10.77 -3.60 -9.99
C LEU A 100 10.19 -2.49 -9.11
N LEU A 101 11.08 -1.72 -8.50
CA LEU A 101 10.80 -0.58 -7.64
C LEU A 101 11.12 0.72 -8.39
N PHE A 102 10.10 1.47 -8.80
CA PHE A 102 10.23 2.72 -9.54
C PHE A 102 10.07 3.94 -8.61
N PRO A 103 11.01 4.88 -8.59
CA PRO A 103 10.81 6.18 -7.94
C PRO A 103 9.71 6.98 -8.65
N LYS A 104 8.93 7.78 -7.90
CA LYS A 104 7.83 8.64 -8.40
C LYS A 104 8.12 9.49 -9.66
N GLY A 105 9.39 9.78 -9.95
CA GLY A 105 9.82 10.64 -11.06
C GLY A 105 10.77 9.96 -12.06
N SER A 106 10.89 8.62 -12.03
CA SER A 106 11.85 7.88 -12.86
C SER A 106 11.16 6.79 -13.66
N THR A 107 11.63 6.59 -14.90
CA THR A 107 11.28 5.45 -15.76
C THR A 107 12.27 4.29 -15.64
N VAL A 108 13.20 4.37 -14.69
CA VAL A 108 14.17 3.32 -14.37
C VAL A 108 13.82 2.75 -13.00
N GLY A 109 13.51 1.45 -12.98
CA GLY A 109 13.24 0.70 -11.76
C GLY A 109 14.49 -0.01 -11.23
N SER A 110 14.51 -0.28 -9.93
CA SER A 110 15.55 -1.06 -9.25
C SER A 110 14.98 -2.35 -8.66
N THR A 111 15.85 -3.31 -8.35
CA THR A 111 15.46 -4.53 -7.62
C THR A 111 15.43 -4.32 -6.10
N GLU A 112 16.03 -3.23 -5.62
CA GLU A 112 16.16 -2.91 -4.21
C GLU A 112 16.17 -1.39 -3.95
N ILE A 113 15.82 -1.02 -2.71
CA ILE A 113 15.93 0.33 -2.16
C ILE A 113 16.59 0.22 -0.79
N TYR A 114 17.59 1.07 -0.53
CA TYR A 114 18.17 1.21 0.81
C TYR A 114 17.44 2.33 1.58
N MET A 115 16.96 2.00 2.77
CA MET A 115 16.22 2.90 3.66
C MET A 115 17.08 3.18 4.90
N PHE A 116 17.59 4.39 5.05
CA PHE A 116 18.50 4.79 6.14
C PHE A 116 18.29 6.25 6.54
N GLU A 117 19.03 6.72 7.54
CA GLU A 117 18.89 8.10 7.98
C GLU A 117 19.27 9.10 6.88
N GLY A 118 18.38 10.07 6.63
CA GLY A 118 18.58 11.07 5.58
C GLY A 118 18.23 10.62 4.15
N SER A 119 17.85 9.37 3.92
CA SER A 119 17.43 8.91 2.58
C SER A 119 16.40 7.78 2.66
N LYS A 120 15.22 8.00 2.06
CA LYS A 120 14.15 6.99 1.90
C LYS A 120 13.79 6.31 3.22
N ARG A 121 13.93 7.03 4.33
CA ARG A 121 13.65 6.54 5.69
C ARG A 121 12.17 6.20 5.87
N SER A 122 11.30 6.92 5.19
CA SER A 122 9.87 6.62 5.10
C SER A 122 9.46 6.74 3.65
N ILE A 123 8.72 5.76 3.15
CA ILE A 123 8.21 5.78 1.77
C ILE A 123 6.77 5.28 1.75
N ILE A 124 6.02 5.72 0.74
CA ILE A 124 4.76 5.08 0.33
C ILE A 124 5.08 4.24 -0.90
N VAL A 125 4.66 2.98 -0.94
CA VAL A 125 4.77 2.11 -2.11
C VAL A 125 3.37 1.68 -2.56
N ILE A 126 3.14 1.74 -3.87
CA ILE A 126 1.87 1.40 -4.50
C ILE A 126 2.15 0.45 -5.66
N SER A 127 1.46 -0.69 -5.68
CA SER A 127 1.55 -1.60 -6.82
C SER A 127 0.67 -1.11 -7.98
N ASP A 128 1.23 -1.08 -9.19
CA ASP A 128 0.49 -0.79 -10.43
C ASP A 128 -0.03 -2.06 -11.13
N GLY A 129 0.17 -3.24 -10.53
CA GLY A 129 -0.15 -4.55 -11.13
C GLY A 129 0.96 -5.18 -11.96
N ALA A 130 2.12 -4.54 -12.07
CA ALA A 130 3.34 -5.12 -12.66
C ALA A 130 4.57 -4.86 -11.79
N ASN A 131 4.69 -3.64 -11.27
CA ASN A 131 5.79 -3.10 -10.49
C ASN A 131 5.26 -2.38 -9.25
N TRP A 132 6.19 -1.89 -8.43
CA TRP A 132 5.92 -1.00 -7.30
C TRP A 132 6.42 0.39 -7.64
N THR A 133 5.56 1.41 -7.57
CA THR A 133 5.97 2.81 -7.57
C THR A 133 6.10 3.31 -6.15
N TYR A 134 7.17 4.05 -5.83
CA TYR A 134 7.40 4.57 -4.50
C TYR A 134 7.56 6.09 -4.45
N PHE A 135 7.13 6.67 -3.34
CA PHE A 135 7.15 8.09 -3.04
C PHE A 135 7.95 8.30 -1.74
N ASP A 136 9.00 9.11 -1.83
CA ASP A 136 9.83 9.59 -0.72
C ASP A 136 9.69 11.11 -0.51
#